data_AF-A0A3D9H8Y6-F1
#
_entry.id   AF-A0A3D9H8Y6-F1
#
_cell.length_a   1.000
_cell.length_b   1.000
_cell.length_c   1.000
_cell.angle_alpha   90.00
_cell.angle_beta   90.00
_cell.angle_gamma   90.00
#
_symmetry.space_group_name_H-M   'P 1'
#
loop_
_entity.id
_entity.type
_entity.pdbx_description
1 polymer ?
#
loop_
_entity_poly.entity_id
_entity_poly.type
_entity_poly.pdbx_seq_one_letter_code
_entity_poly.pdbx_strand_id
1 'polypeptide(L)' 'MDNPFEYVNKPLKEVPPELKSKVMNDIAIAKLLMELAALFSYNIGDIIESVMKQREKNNTNDNPN' A
#
# COMPACT_ATOMS: atom_id res chain seq x y z
N MET A 1 -16.54 -37.26 -12.75
CA MET A 1 -16.83 -35.82 -12.89
C MET A 1 -17.47 -35.41 -11.60
N ASP A 2 -16.74 -34.72 -10.74
CA ASP A 2 -17.29 -34.25 -9.46
C ASP A 2 -18.26 -33.09 -9.70
N ASN A 3 -19.38 -33.07 -8.98
CA ASN A 3 -20.43 -32.08 -9.17
C ASN A 3 -19.99 -30.70 -8.62
N PRO A 4 -19.84 -29.67 -9.48
CA PRO A 4 -19.35 -28.36 -9.05
C PRO A 4 -20.35 -27.59 -8.17
N PHE A 5 -21.62 -27.99 -8.14
CA PHE A 5 -22.66 -27.34 -7.33
C PHE A 5 -22.68 -27.80 -5.87
N GLU A 6 -21.97 -28.88 -5.51
CA GLU A 6 -21.92 -29.38 -4.13
C GLU A 6 -21.28 -28.40 -3.13
N TYR A 7 -20.59 -27.35 -3.61
CA TYR A 7 -19.88 -26.39 -2.78
C TYR A 7 -20.62 -25.06 -2.61
N VAL A 8 -21.73 -24.85 -3.34
CA VAL A 8 -22.45 -23.56 -3.38
C VAL A 8 -23.08 -23.20 -2.04
N ASN A 9 -23.58 -24.19 -1.29
CA ASN A 9 -24.23 -24.01 0.00
C ASN A 9 -23.37 -24.46 1.19
N LYS A 10 -22.08 -24.74 0.97
CA LYS A 10 -21.15 -25.09 2.05
C LYS A 10 -20.53 -23.82 2.63
N PRO A 11 -20.31 -23.75 3.95
CA PRO A 11 -19.60 -22.63 4.54
C PRO A 11 -18.23 -22.48 3.88
N LEU A 12 -17.84 -21.23 3.63
CA LEU A 12 -16.53 -20.92 3.08
C LEU A 12 -15.46 -21.57 3.95
N LYS A 13 -14.53 -22.30 3.33
CA LYS A 13 -13.39 -22.87 4.06
C LYS A 13 -12.61 -21.73 4.70
N GLU A 14 -12.22 -21.91 5.96
CA GLU A 14 -11.34 -20.96 6.61
C GLU A 14 -10.02 -20.90 5.84
N VAL A 15 -9.64 -19.67 5.49
CA VAL A 15 -8.37 -19.42 4.82
C VAL A 15 -7.22 -19.71 5.80
N PRO A 16 -6.18 -20.43 5.36
CA PRO A 16 -4.98 -20.61 6.16
C PRO A 16 -4.46 -19.26 6.69
N PRO A 17 -4.11 -19.16 7.99
CA PRO A 17 -3.79 -17.89 8.62
C PRO A 17 -2.60 -17.17 7.96
N GLU A 18 -1.62 -17.93 7.47
CA GLU A 18 -0.48 -17.40 6.71
C GLU A 18 -0.90 -16.73 5.40
N LEU A 19 -1.78 -17.39 4.63
CA LEU A 19 -2.28 -16.85 3.36
C LEU A 19 -3.17 -15.63 3.58
N LYS A 20 -3.99 -15.63 4.63
CA LYS A 20 -4.81 -14.48 5.00
C LYS A 20 -3.94 -13.27 5.32
N SER A 21 -2.89 -13.44 6.11
CA SER A 21 -1.98 -12.36 6.47
C SER A 21 -1.27 -11.79 5.24
N LYS A 22 -0.75 -12.66 4.37
CA LYS A 22 -0.08 -12.26 3.12
C LYS A 22 -1.02 -11.46 2.20
N VAL A 23 -2.22 -11.97 1.95
CA VAL A 23 -3.20 -11.30 1.07
C VAL A 23 -3.63 -9.96 1.65
N MET A 24 -3.85 -9.86 2.96
CA MET A 24 -4.19 -8.58 3.59
C MET A 24 -3.06 -7.55 3.48
N ASN A 25 -1.80 -7.98 3.57
CA ASN A 25 -0.64 -7.10 3.35
C ASN A 25 -0.62 -6.57 1.90
N ASP A 26 -0.82 -7.44 0.92
CA ASP A 26 -0.85 -7.04 -0.49
C ASP A 26 -2.00 -6.06 -0.77
N ILE A 27 -3.17 -6.29 -0.18
CA ILE A 27 -4.32 -5.37 -0.25
C ILE A 27 -3.98 -4.01 0.37
N ALA A 28 -3.29 -4.00 1.52
CA ALA A 28 -2.91 -2.75 2.19
C ALA A 28 -1.95 -1.91 1.32
N ILE A 29 -0.96 -2.56 0.70
CA ILE A 29 -0.02 -1.89 -0.21
C ILE A 29 -0.76 -1.34 -1.44
N ALA A 30 -1.63 -2.14 -2.05
CA ALA A 30 -2.40 -1.68 -3.22
C ALA A 30 -3.30 -0.48 -2.88
N LYS A 31 -3.98 -0.49 -1.73
CA LYS A 31 -4.79 0.64 -1.26
C LYS A 31 -3.95 1.89 -1.02
N LEU A 32 -2.81 1.75 -0.36
CA LEU A 32 -1.88 2.85 -0.15
C LEU A 32 -1.45 3.46 -1.50
N LEU A 33 -1.06 2.64 -2.47
CA LEU A 33 -0.66 3.12 -3.80
C LEU A 33 -1.82 3.80 -4.56
N MET A 34 -3.04 3.26 -4.45
CA MET A 34 -4.23 3.89 -5.02
C MET A 34 -4.53 5.25 -4.37
N GLU A 35 -4.44 5.34 -3.04
CA GLU A 35 -4.64 6.59 -2.30
C GLU A 35 -3.57 7.62 -2.65
N LEU A 36 -2.30 7.21 -2.77
CA LEU A 36 -1.20 8.07 -3.21
C LEU A 36 -1.42 8.55 -4.66
N ALA A 37 -1.83 7.66 -5.56
CA ALA A 37 -2.11 8.00 -6.95
C ALA A 37 -3.30 8.98 -7.08
N ALA A 38 -4.33 8.82 -6.25
CA ALA A 38 -5.47 9.72 -6.19
C ALA A 38 -5.10 11.09 -5.57
N LEU A 39 -4.31 11.09 -4.49
CA LEU A 39 -3.93 12.30 -3.77
C LEU A 39 -2.93 13.16 -4.54
N PHE A 40 -1.95 12.53 -5.19
CA PHE A 40 -0.82 13.19 -5.83
C PHE A 40 -0.90 13.21 -7.37
N SER A 41 -2.11 13.15 -7.91
CA SER A 41 -2.41 13.23 -9.35
C SER A 41 -1.33 13.94 -10.17
N TYR A 42 -0.72 13.18 -11.09
CA TYR A 42 0.30 13.56 -12.08
C TYR A 42 1.68 14.06 -11.61
N ASN A 43 1.94 14.42 -10.34
CA ASN A 43 3.24 15.01 -9.94
C ASN A 43 3.80 14.52 -8.59
N ILE A 44 3.81 13.22 -8.35
CA ILE A 44 4.43 12.66 -7.13
C ILE A 44 5.96 12.89 -7.08
N GLY A 45 6.62 13.01 -8.24
CA GLY A 45 8.05 13.33 -8.34
C GLY A 45 8.40 14.67 -7.72
N ASP A 46 7.67 15.73 -8.10
CA ASP A 46 7.90 17.10 -7.60
C ASP A 46 7.69 17.21 -6.08
N ILE A 47 6.74 16.45 -5.54
CA ILE A 47 6.43 16.46 -4.11
C ILE A 47 7.52 15.72 -3.31
N ILE A 48 7.96 14.56 -3.80
CA ILE A 48 9.08 13.84 -3.19
C ILE A 48 10.35 14.70 -3.21
N GLU A 49 10.63 15.37 -4.34
CA GLU A 49 11.78 16.27 -4.48
C GLU A 49 11.68 17.48 -3.53
N SER A 50 10.51 18.10 -3.42
CA SER A 50 10.26 19.22 -2.52
C SER A 50 10.46 18.82 -1.05
N VAL A 51 9.94 17.67 -0.62
CA VAL A 51 10.09 17.15 0.74
C VAL A 51 11.54 16.79 1.05
N MET A 52 12.25 16.16 0.10
CA MET A 52 13.69 15.85 0.25
C MET A 52 14.52 17.13 0.40
N LYS A 53 14.33 18.12 -0.48
CA LYS A 53 15.04 19.41 -0.40
C LYS A 53 14.73 20.15 0.90
N GLN A 54 13.49 20.11 1.37
CA GLN A 54 13.10 20.77 2.62
C GLN A 54 13.74 20.09 3.83
N ARG A 55 13.88 18.76 3.81
CA ARG A 55 14.64 18.01 4.82
C ARG A 55 16.12 18.38 4.80
N GLU A 56 16.77 18.39 3.64
CA GLU A 56 18.19 18.77 3.52
C GLU A 56 18.44 20.20 4.02
N LYS A 57 17.60 21.15 3.61
CA LYS A 57 17.69 22.56 4.02
C LYS A 57 17.60 22.73 5.54
N ASN A 58 16.75 21.95 6.20
CA ASN A 58 16.61 21.96 7.66
C ASN A 58 17.85 21.36 8.37
N ASN A 59 18.59 20.44 7.75
CA ASN A 59 19.83 19.90 8.32
C ASN A 59 21.03 20.84 8.14
N THR A 60 21.01 21.76 7.16
CA THR A 60 22.06 22.76 6.96
C THR A 60 21.92 24.03 7.79
N ASN A 61 20.73 24.32 8.34
CA ASN A 61 20.51 25.50 9.19
C ASN A 61 20.96 25.32 10.66
N ASP A 62 21.44 24.13 11.03
CA ASP A 62 22.01 23.83 12.36
C ASP A 62 23.50 24.16 12.48
N ASN A 63 24.11 24.82 11.48
CA ASN A 63 25.45 25.39 11.62
C ASN A 63 25.46 26.88 11.24
N PRO A 64 25.11 27.79 12.16
CA PRO A 64 25.34 29.20 11.97
C PRO A 64 26.84 29.46 12.14
N ASN A 65 27.51 29.82 11.05
CA ASN A 65 28.78 30.51 11.11
C ASN A 65 28.56 31.95 10.66
#